data_AF-K2DRR9-F1
#
_entry.id   AF-K2DRR9-F1
#
_cell.length_a   1.000
_cell.length_b   1.000
_cell.length_c   1.000
_cell.angle_alpha   90.00
_cell.angle_beta   90.00
_cell.angle_gamma   90.00
#
_symmetry.space_group_name_H-M   'P 1'
#
loop_
_entity.id
_entity.type
_entity.pdbx_description
1 polymer ?
#
loop_
_entity_poly.entity_id
_entity_poly.type
_entity_poly.pdbx_seq_one_letter_code
_entity_poly.pdbx_strand_id
1 'polypeptide(L)'
;GAFKTCVDNRETKARVEEEEKGGQKAGVSGTPGIFMFDTQTGNSAVIPGAVDSTTMQLFLDNLIAGKSTTLGTQEFKLEKVANLVALNDADYVRGDKSARVLLFEYSDYDCPFCKRVHPTLKTLLENNADKVAWIYRQFPLDQLHPTARAKSEAALCAGKLGGNDVFWAFSDALATK
;
A
#
# COMPACT_ATOMS: atom_id res chain seq x y z
N GLY A 1 -23.28 17.68 -4.17
CA GLY A 1 -22.43 17.42 -5.35
C GLY A 1 -21.96 15.97 -5.33
N ALA A 2 -21.58 15.42 -6.48
CA ALA A 2 -21.23 14.00 -6.65
C ALA A 2 -20.21 13.48 -5.62
N PHE A 3 -19.20 14.29 -5.28
CA PHE A 3 -18.22 13.95 -4.26
C PHE A 3 -18.84 13.73 -2.88
N LYS A 4 -19.66 14.68 -2.39
CA LYS A 4 -20.37 14.53 -1.11
C LYS A 4 -21.25 13.27 -1.09
N THR A 5 -21.99 13.04 -2.18
CA THR A 5 -22.82 11.84 -2.33
C THR A 5 -21.98 10.55 -2.27
N CYS A 6 -20.77 10.56 -2.83
CA CYS A 6 -19.87 9.41 -2.80
C CYS A 6 -19.34 9.12 -1.39
N VAL A 7 -18.89 10.12 -0.64
CA VAL A 7 -18.35 9.90 0.72
C VAL A 7 -19.46 9.49 1.70
N ASP A 8 -20.68 9.98 1.51
CA ASP A 8 -21.83 9.56 2.32
C ASP A 8 -22.37 8.15 1.91
N ASN A 9 -21.86 7.57 0.82
CA ASN A 9 -22.34 6.30 0.25
C ASN A 9 -21.87 5.08 1.06
N ARG A 10 -22.78 4.12 1.29
CA ARG A 10 -22.51 2.88 2.02
C ARG A 10 -21.49 1.97 1.36
N GLU A 11 -21.42 1.91 0.03
CA GLU A 11 -20.44 1.11 -0.72
C GLU A 11 -19.02 1.64 -0.50
N THR A 12 -18.83 2.96 -0.50
CA THR A 12 -17.51 3.58 -0.23
C THR A 12 -17.03 3.20 1.17
N LYS A 13 -17.92 3.32 2.16
CA LYS A 13 -17.63 2.96 3.55
C LYS A 13 -17.30 1.47 3.70
N ALA A 14 -18.12 0.62 3.08
CA ALA A 14 -17.91 -0.83 3.08
C ALA A 14 -16.58 -1.21 2.41
N ARG A 15 -16.17 -0.50 1.34
CA ARG A 15 -14.88 -0.73 0.69
C ARG A 15 -13.69 -0.39 1.60
N VAL A 16 -13.76 0.71 2.36
CA VAL A 16 -12.70 1.01 3.35
C VAL A 16 -12.61 -0.10 4.40
N GLU A 17 -13.74 -0.58 4.91
CA GLU A 17 -13.76 -1.70 5.87
C GLU A 17 -13.25 -3.02 5.25
N GLU A 18 -13.53 -3.27 3.98
CA GLU A 18 -13.06 -4.46 3.27
C GLU A 18 -11.54 -4.45 3.12
N GLU A 19 -10.97 -3.33 2.69
CA GLU A 19 -9.52 -3.17 2.56
C GLU A 19 -8.83 -3.31 3.93
N GLU A 20 -9.38 -2.68 4.98
CA GLU A 20 -8.88 -2.81 6.35
C GLU A 20 -8.91 -4.26 6.86
N LYS A 21 -10.06 -4.95 6.73
CA LYS A 21 -10.20 -6.36 7.12
C LYS A 21 -9.26 -7.26 6.32
N GLY A 22 -9.04 -6.94 5.04
CA GLY A 22 -8.06 -7.60 4.19
C GLY A 22 -6.64 -7.48 4.74
N GLY A 23 -6.24 -6.27 5.15
CA GLY A 23 -4.95 -6.03 5.81
C GLY A 23 -4.82 -6.82 7.11
N GLN A 24 -5.85 -6.81 7.96
CA GLN A 24 -5.85 -7.54 9.24
C GLN A 24 -5.67 -9.05 9.01
N LYS A 25 -6.35 -9.62 8.02
CA LYS A 25 -6.20 -11.03 7.64
C LYS A 25 -4.81 -11.36 7.10
N ALA A 26 -4.16 -10.41 6.43
CA ALA A 26 -2.78 -10.52 5.97
C ALA A 26 -1.74 -10.26 7.08
N GLY A 27 -2.17 -10.03 8.33
CA GLY A 27 -1.29 -9.82 9.48
C GLY A 27 -0.91 -8.36 9.75
N VAL A 28 -1.52 -7.39 9.06
CA VAL A 28 -1.32 -5.96 9.34
C VAL A 28 -1.98 -5.60 10.67
N SER A 29 -1.17 -5.21 11.65
CA SER A 29 -1.61 -4.72 12.96
C SER A 29 -1.30 -3.24 13.20
N GLY A 30 -0.68 -2.58 12.23
CA GLY A 30 -0.28 -1.17 12.27
C GLY A 30 0.21 -0.72 10.90
N THR A 31 0.33 0.60 10.71
CA THR A 31 0.67 1.19 9.41
C THR A 31 2.03 1.89 9.43
N PRO A 32 2.80 1.86 8.33
CA PRO A 32 2.46 1.22 7.06
C PRO A 32 2.65 -0.31 7.14
N GLY A 33 1.68 -1.06 6.60
CA GLY A 33 1.81 -2.50 6.37
C GLY A 33 2.21 -2.74 4.92
N ILE A 34 3.45 -3.13 4.66
CA ILE A 34 4.01 -3.18 3.30
C ILE A 34 4.44 -4.60 2.96
N PHE A 35 3.98 -5.07 1.80
CA PHE A 35 4.32 -6.36 1.24
C PHE A 35 4.81 -6.18 -0.19
N MET A 36 5.97 -6.72 -0.53
CA MET A 36 6.37 -6.91 -1.93
C MET A 36 6.09 -8.36 -2.31
N PHE A 37 5.15 -8.57 -3.22
CA PHE A 37 4.79 -9.90 -3.72
C PHE A 37 5.40 -10.13 -5.10
N ASP A 38 6.24 -11.17 -5.24
CA ASP A 38 6.80 -11.59 -6.53
C ASP A 38 5.84 -12.54 -7.24
N THR A 39 5.24 -12.06 -8.33
CA THR A 39 4.24 -12.81 -9.12
C THR A 39 4.82 -14.07 -9.78
N GLN A 40 6.14 -14.17 -9.96
CA GLN A 40 6.78 -15.32 -10.59
C GLN A 40 7.01 -16.47 -9.61
N THR A 41 7.34 -16.16 -8.35
CA THR A 41 7.65 -17.16 -7.31
C THR A 41 6.51 -17.35 -6.32
N GLY A 42 5.59 -16.38 -6.25
CA GLY A 42 4.55 -16.25 -5.25
C GLY A 42 5.06 -15.95 -3.85
N ASN A 43 6.35 -15.59 -3.69
CA ASN A 43 6.93 -15.25 -2.39
C ASN A 43 6.69 -13.77 -2.09
N SER A 44 6.63 -13.44 -0.81
CA SER A 44 6.54 -12.05 -0.36
C SER A 44 7.70 -11.68 0.55
N ALA A 45 8.19 -10.45 0.41
CA ALA A 45 8.96 -9.78 1.44
C ALA A 45 8.03 -8.88 2.26
N VAL A 46 8.09 -9.01 3.59
CA VAL A 46 7.36 -8.15 4.54
C VAL A 46 8.32 -7.06 5.02
N ILE A 47 7.98 -5.80 4.77
CA ILE A 47 8.86 -4.67 5.12
C ILE A 47 8.51 -4.20 6.54
N PRO A 48 9.51 -3.96 7.43
CA PRO A 48 9.27 -3.63 8.83
C PRO A 48 8.84 -2.17 9.07
N GLY A 49 7.82 -1.71 8.35
CA GLY A 49 7.30 -0.35 8.44
C GLY A 49 8.06 0.63 7.55
N ALA A 50 8.28 1.85 8.06
CA ALA A 50 8.90 2.93 7.29
C ALA A 50 10.43 2.79 7.27
N VAL A 51 10.97 2.36 6.12
CA VAL A 51 12.41 2.27 5.85
C VAL A 51 12.85 3.28 4.79
N ASP A 52 14.16 3.50 4.66
CA ASP A 52 14.74 4.34 3.60
C ASP A 52 14.78 3.64 2.23
N SER A 53 15.08 4.40 1.18
CA SER A 53 15.12 3.90 -0.20
C SER A 53 16.17 2.83 -0.44
N THR A 54 17.32 2.90 0.24
CA THR A 54 18.38 1.89 0.12
C THR A 54 17.90 0.55 0.67
N THR A 55 17.26 0.59 1.84
CA THR A 55 16.70 -0.59 2.49
C THR A 55 15.53 -1.15 1.68
N MET A 56 14.65 -0.29 1.17
CA MET A 56 13.53 -0.69 0.32
C MET A 56 14.03 -1.38 -0.97
N GLN A 57 15.06 -0.83 -1.62
CA GLN A 57 15.69 -1.45 -2.79
C GLN A 57 16.33 -2.80 -2.45
N LEU A 58 17.00 -2.91 -1.29
CA LEU A 58 17.59 -4.17 -0.84
C LEU A 58 16.54 -5.28 -0.70
N PHE A 59 15.35 -4.97 -0.15
CA PHE A 59 14.25 -5.93 -0.09
C PHE A 59 13.77 -6.36 -1.48
N LEU A 60 13.64 -5.43 -2.42
CA LEU A 60 13.24 -5.73 -3.80
C LEU A 60 14.25 -6.68 -4.46
N ASP A 61 15.54 -6.36 -4.38
CA ASP A 61 16.61 -7.14 -5.00
C ASP A 61 16.69 -8.55 -4.41
N ASN A 62 16.60 -8.67 -3.08
CA ASN A 62 16.61 -9.97 -2.40
C ASN A 62 15.36 -10.79 -2.70
N LEU A 63 14.18 -10.19 -2.74
CA LEU A 63 12.95 -10.87 -3.13
C LEU A 63 13.08 -11.47 -4.54
N ILE A 64 13.53 -10.66 -5.50
CA ILE A 64 13.74 -11.09 -6.89
C ILE A 64 14.77 -12.21 -6.98
N ALA A 65 15.81 -12.16 -6.14
CA ALA A 65 16.86 -13.18 -6.05
C ALA A 65 16.46 -14.41 -5.22
N GLY A 66 15.28 -14.43 -4.58
CA GLY A 66 14.83 -15.51 -3.71
C GLY A 66 15.62 -15.64 -2.40
N LYS A 67 16.15 -14.53 -1.88
CA LYS A 67 16.97 -14.46 -0.66
C LYS A 67 16.25 -13.75 0.48
N SER A 68 16.60 -14.10 1.72
CA SER A 68 16.23 -13.31 2.89
C SER A 68 16.98 -11.97 2.90
N THR A 69 16.41 -10.99 3.59
CA THR A 69 17.04 -9.68 3.82
C THR A 69 17.48 -9.59 5.27
N THR A 70 18.71 -9.16 5.53
CA THR A 70 19.20 -8.96 6.90
C THR A 70 19.46 -7.48 7.14
N LEU A 71 18.82 -6.92 8.18
CA LEU A 71 19.07 -5.55 8.65
C LEU A 71 19.63 -5.61 10.07
N GLY A 72 20.88 -5.18 10.25
CA GLY A 72 21.58 -5.34 11.52
C GLY A 72 21.66 -6.82 11.92
N THR A 73 21.06 -7.17 13.06
CA THR A 73 21.01 -8.55 13.57
C THR A 73 19.72 -9.30 13.21
N GLN A 74 18.76 -8.63 12.55
CA GLN A 74 17.46 -9.20 12.24
C GLN A 74 17.40 -9.71 10.80
N GLU A 75 17.04 -10.98 10.64
CA GLU A 75 16.74 -11.60 9.35
C GLU A 75 15.23 -11.53 9.06
N PHE A 76 14.90 -11.06 7.86
CA PHE A 76 13.57 -11.04 7.28
C PHE A 76 13.50 -12.09 6.17
N LYS A 77 12.81 -13.19 6.46
CA LYS A 77 12.65 -14.29 5.52
C LYS A 77 11.57 -13.97 4.49
N LEU A 78 11.68 -14.62 3.34
CA LEU A 78 10.58 -14.61 2.38
C LEU A 78 9.46 -15.52 2.87
N GLU A 79 8.23 -15.06 2.72
CA GLU A 79 7.06 -15.75 3.27
C GLU A 79 5.97 -15.92 2.22
N LYS A 80 5.15 -16.95 2.38
CA LYS A 80 3.83 -17.03 1.74
C LYS A 80 2.84 -16.37 2.69
N VAL A 81 2.56 -15.08 2.50
CA VAL A 81 1.62 -14.35 3.37
C VAL A 81 0.23 -14.94 3.19
N ALA A 82 -0.18 -15.75 4.17
CA ALA A 82 -1.49 -16.37 4.19
C ALA A 82 -2.55 -15.26 4.21
N ASN A 83 -3.41 -15.22 3.19
CA ASN A 83 -4.50 -14.25 3.03
C ASN A 83 -4.12 -12.83 2.59
N LEU A 84 -2.94 -12.63 2.00
CA LEU A 84 -2.72 -11.41 1.21
C LEU A 84 -3.76 -11.36 0.09
N VAL A 85 -4.67 -10.38 0.14
CA VAL A 85 -5.71 -10.23 -0.88
C VAL A 85 -5.04 -9.89 -2.21
N ALA A 86 -5.27 -10.71 -3.24
CA ALA A 86 -4.69 -10.51 -4.55
C ALA A 86 -5.10 -9.16 -5.17
N LEU A 87 -4.33 -8.69 -6.14
CA LEU A 87 -4.70 -7.54 -6.98
C LEU A 87 -6.07 -7.80 -7.63
N ASN A 88 -6.95 -6.81 -7.62
CA ASN A 88 -8.26 -6.88 -8.25
C ASN A 88 -8.61 -5.58 -9.00
N ASP A 89 -9.74 -5.57 -9.72
CA ASP A 89 -10.14 -4.45 -10.58
C ASP A 89 -10.51 -3.18 -9.82
N ALA A 90 -10.84 -3.28 -8.52
CA ALA A 90 -11.12 -2.11 -7.70
C ALA A 90 -9.84 -1.42 -7.20
N ASP A 91 -8.70 -2.11 -7.18
CA ASP A 91 -7.43 -1.56 -6.73
C ASP A 91 -6.96 -0.41 -7.64
N TYR A 92 -6.48 0.66 -7.00
CA TYR A 92 -5.76 1.73 -7.68
C TYR A 92 -4.28 1.39 -7.70
N VAL A 93 -3.68 1.47 -8.88
CA VAL A 93 -2.34 0.98 -9.15
C VAL A 93 -1.48 2.07 -9.78
N ARG A 94 -0.29 2.30 -9.23
CA ARG A 94 0.73 3.17 -9.82
C ARG A 94 1.81 2.26 -10.41
N GLY A 95 2.04 2.36 -11.71
CA GLY A 95 2.90 1.44 -12.47
C GLY A 95 2.10 0.40 -13.27
N ASP A 96 2.81 -0.57 -13.85
CA ASP A 96 2.21 -1.61 -14.70
C ASP A 96 1.61 -2.75 -13.86
N LYS A 97 0.31 -3.03 -14.01
CA LYS A 97 -0.37 -4.13 -13.29
C LYS A 97 0.23 -5.53 -13.57
N SER A 98 1.01 -5.67 -14.66
CA SER A 98 1.73 -6.88 -15.03
C SER A 98 3.19 -6.93 -14.53
N ALA A 99 3.62 -5.92 -13.77
CA ALA A 99 4.93 -5.87 -13.16
C ALA A 99 5.22 -7.13 -12.33
N ARG A 100 6.48 -7.57 -12.35
CA ARG A 100 6.91 -8.77 -11.62
C ARG A 100 6.57 -8.66 -10.12
N VAL A 101 6.83 -7.50 -9.52
CA VAL A 101 6.62 -7.26 -8.10
C VAL A 101 5.42 -6.34 -7.89
N LEU A 102 4.44 -6.82 -7.14
CA LEU A 102 3.30 -6.03 -6.68
C LEU A 102 3.58 -5.59 -5.24
N LEU A 103 3.75 -4.28 -5.04
CA LEU A 103 3.94 -3.66 -3.74
C LEU A 103 2.58 -3.26 -3.17
N PHE A 104 2.07 -4.03 -2.22
CA PHE A 104 0.85 -3.71 -1.48
C PHE A 104 1.22 -2.88 -0.25
N GLU A 105 0.62 -1.71 -0.13
CA GLU A 105 0.73 -0.86 1.05
C GLU A 105 -0.66 -0.70 1.69
N TYR A 106 -0.80 -1.16 2.92
CA TYR A 106 -1.91 -0.85 3.81
C TYR A 106 -1.53 0.35 4.66
N SER A 107 -2.27 1.45 4.47
CA SER A 107 -1.78 2.76 4.87
C SER A 107 -2.89 3.65 5.43
N ASP A 108 -2.46 4.62 6.21
CA ASP A 108 -3.29 5.58 6.92
C ASP A 108 -2.76 6.98 6.61
N TYR A 109 -3.60 7.83 6.01
CA TYR A 109 -3.23 9.19 5.62
C TYR A 109 -2.84 10.14 6.76
N ASP A 110 -3.12 9.77 8.01
CA ASP A 110 -2.73 10.51 9.21
C ASP A 110 -1.53 9.89 9.95
N CYS A 111 -1.12 8.68 9.57
CA CYS A 111 0.04 8.03 10.17
C CYS A 111 1.36 8.71 9.76
N PRO A 112 2.18 9.19 10.72
CA PRO A 112 3.45 9.86 10.40
C PRO A 112 4.49 8.93 9.77
N PHE A 113 4.43 7.61 10.01
CA PHE A 113 5.30 6.64 9.35
C PHE A 113 4.89 6.37 7.90
N CYS A 114 3.58 6.37 7.61
CA CYS A 114 3.09 6.27 6.23
C CYS A 114 3.55 7.46 5.40
N LYS A 115 3.40 8.68 5.93
CA LYS A 115 3.92 9.90 5.29
C LYS A 115 5.42 9.86 5.05
N ARG A 116 6.18 9.28 5.99
CA ARG A 116 7.64 9.13 5.88
C ARG A 116 8.06 8.15 4.78
N VAL A 117 7.34 7.04 4.62
CA VAL A 117 7.68 6.02 3.61
C VAL A 117 7.14 6.37 2.22
N HIS A 118 6.13 7.22 2.11
CA HIS A 118 5.55 7.64 0.83
C HIS A 118 6.58 8.11 -0.22
N PRO A 119 7.51 9.05 0.09
CA PRO A 119 8.57 9.43 -0.85
C PRO A 119 9.57 8.29 -1.14
N THR A 120 9.81 7.40 -0.19
CA THR A 120 10.62 6.18 -0.39
C THR A 120 9.99 5.28 -1.45
N LEU A 121 8.68 5.03 -1.36
CA LEU A 121 7.93 4.20 -2.32
C LEU A 121 7.90 4.85 -3.70
N LYS A 122 7.75 6.18 -3.79
CA LYS A 122 7.87 6.91 -5.05
C LYS A 122 9.24 6.70 -5.69
N THR A 123 10.31 6.88 -4.92
CA THR A 123 11.69 6.68 -5.39
C THR A 123 11.91 5.25 -5.88
N LEU A 124 11.37 4.25 -5.17
CA LEU A 124 11.44 2.85 -5.58
C LEU A 124 10.79 2.65 -6.96
N LEU A 125 9.59 3.19 -7.16
CA LEU A 125 8.87 3.06 -8.44
C LEU A 125 9.59 3.78 -9.57
N GLU A 126 10.09 4.98 -9.35
CA GLU A 126 10.85 5.75 -10.34
C GLU A 126 12.08 4.98 -10.84
N ASN A 127 12.77 4.27 -9.95
CA ASN A 127 13.96 3.49 -10.28
C ASN A 127 13.66 2.09 -10.84
N ASN A 128 12.43 1.60 -10.75
CA ASN A 128 12.05 0.22 -11.07
C ASN A 128 10.70 0.13 -11.80
N ALA A 129 10.40 1.10 -12.67
CA ALA A 129 9.09 1.24 -13.31
C ALA A 129 8.69 0.02 -14.17
N ASP A 130 9.65 -0.77 -14.64
CA ASP A 130 9.47 -2.01 -15.39
C ASP A 130 9.25 -3.25 -14.50
N LYS A 131 9.50 -3.13 -13.18
CA LYS A 131 9.51 -4.26 -12.24
C LYS A 131 8.51 -4.16 -11.12
N VAL A 132 8.11 -2.95 -10.73
CA VAL A 132 7.28 -2.71 -9.55
C VAL A 132 6.02 -1.93 -9.91
N ALA A 133 4.88 -2.43 -9.41
CA ALA A 133 3.65 -1.65 -9.31
C ALA A 133 3.23 -1.51 -7.86
N TRP A 134 2.75 -0.31 -7.49
CA TRP A 134 2.30 0.00 -6.14
C TRP A 134 0.78 0.01 -6.09
N ILE A 135 0.24 -0.75 -5.14
CA ILE A 135 -1.17 -0.84 -4.79
C ILE A 135 -1.34 -0.23 -3.40
N TYR A 136 -2.16 0.82 -3.31
CA TYR A 136 -2.50 1.46 -2.04
C TYR A 136 -3.85 0.97 -1.55
N ARG A 137 -3.91 0.48 -0.31
CA ARG A 137 -5.13 0.04 0.37
C ARG A 137 -5.33 0.77 1.68
N GLN A 138 -6.58 1.10 1.96
CA GLN A 138 -6.97 1.86 3.14
C GLN A 138 -6.84 0.99 4.40
N PHE A 139 -6.16 1.51 5.42
CA PHE A 139 -6.07 0.91 6.74
C PHE A 139 -6.13 2.01 7.82
N PRO A 140 -7.26 2.73 7.94
CA PRO A 140 -7.38 3.81 8.91
C PRO A 140 -7.34 3.27 10.34
N LEU A 141 -6.38 3.73 11.14
CA LEU A 141 -6.25 3.37 12.54
C LEU A 141 -7.18 4.26 13.38
N ASP A 142 -8.49 4.07 13.28
CA ASP A 142 -9.53 4.96 13.83
C ASP A 142 -9.32 5.39 15.29
N GLN A 143 -8.78 4.48 16.11
CA GLN A 143 -8.51 4.74 17.53
C GLN A 143 -7.35 5.71 17.75
N LEU A 144 -6.43 5.81 16.79
CA LEU A 144 -5.25 6.69 16.83
C LEU A 144 -5.43 7.93 15.98
N HIS A 145 -6.14 7.80 14.85
CA HIS A 145 -6.28 8.86 13.84
C HIS A 145 -7.76 9.05 13.46
N PRO A 146 -8.52 9.88 14.21
CA PRO A 146 -9.96 10.05 14.01
C PRO A 146 -10.38 10.56 12.62
N THR A 147 -9.46 11.19 11.88
CA THR A 147 -9.72 11.70 10.52
C THR A 147 -9.28 10.75 9.40
N ALA A 148 -8.58 9.66 9.72
CA ALA A 148 -8.00 8.75 8.74
C ALA A 148 -9.06 8.07 7.88
N ARG A 149 -10.17 7.62 8.50
CA ARG A 149 -11.27 6.97 7.77
C ARG A 149 -11.96 7.92 6.81
N ALA A 150 -12.26 9.15 7.24
CA ALA A 150 -12.85 10.15 6.37
C ALA A 150 -11.94 10.47 5.17
N LYS A 151 -10.61 10.51 5.38
CA LYS A 151 -9.62 10.67 4.30
C LYS A 151 -9.56 9.47 3.37
N SER A 152 -9.67 8.26 3.92
CA SER A 152 -9.72 7.01 3.17
C SER A 152 -10.95 6.97 2.23
N GLU A 153 -12.12 7.28 2.78
CA GLU A 153 -13.38 7.40 2.02
C GLU A 153 -13.26 8.47 0.91
N ALA A 154 -12.68 9.63 1.25
CA ALA A 154 -12.43 10.70 0.29
C ALA A 154 -11.50 10.29 -0.85
N ALA A 155 -10.42 9.56 -0.56
CA ALA A 155 -9.48 9.07 -1.57
C ALA A 155 -10.15 8.07 -2.52
N LEU A 156 -10.88 7.09 -1.97
CA LEU A 156 -11.65 6.13 -2.78
C LEU A 156 -12.68 6.83 -3.67
N CYS A 157 -13.31 7.90 -3.18
CA CYS A 157 -14.23 8.71 -3.97
C CYS A 157 -13.56 9.54 -5.06
N ALA A 158 -12.38 10.10 -4.78
CA ALA A 158 -11.58 10.78 -5.80
C ALA A 158 -11.27 9.81 -6.96
N GLY A 159 -10.88 8.58 -6.63
CA GLY A 159 -10.67 7.52 -7.61
C GLY A 159 -11.96 7.07 -8.33
N LYS A 160 -13.07 6.92 -7.61
CA LYS A 160 -14.35 6.47 -8.20
C LYS A 160 -14.87 7.46 -9.23
N LEU A 161 -14.69 8.76 -8.97
CA LEU A 161 -15.20 9.84 -9.81
C LEU A 161 -14.22 10.30 -10.88
N GLY A 162 -12.91 10.17 -10.64
CA GLY A 162 -11.86 10.69 -11.50
C GLY A 162 -10.90 9.65 -12.08
N GLY A 163 -11.04 8.38 -11.70
CA GLY A 163 -10.17 7.30 -12.13
C GLY A 163 -8.85 7.22 -11.35
N ASN A 164 -7.99 6.30 -11.80
CA ASN A 164 -6.75 5.91 -11.14
C ASN A 164 -5.80 7.09 -10.88
N ASP A 165 -5.59 7.95 -11.87
CA ASP A 165 -4.63 9.05 -11.75
C ASP A 165 -5.11 10.10 -10.74
N VAL A 166 -6.42 10.32 -10.65
CA VAL A 166 -7.03 11.24 -9.68
C VAL A 166 -6.97 10.67 -8.27
N PHE A 167 -7.16 9.35 -8.09
CA PHE A 167 -6.89 8.69 -6.81
C PHE A 167 -5.46 8.98 -6.35
N TRP A 168 -4.47 8.68 -7.20
CA TRP A 168 -3.07 8.82 -6.85
C TRP A 168 -2.62 10.26 -6.61
N ALA A 169 -3.12 11.22 -7.39
CA ALA A 169 -2.88 12.64 -7.15
C ALA A 169 -3.47 13.09 -5.80
N PHE A 170 -4.67 12.61 -5.45
CA PHE A 170 -5.30 12.89 -4.17
C PHE A 170 -4.54 12.25 -3.00
N SER A 171 -4.16 10.98 -3.13
CA SER A 171 -3.37 10.25 -2.13
C SER A 171 -2.01 10.90 -1.89
N ASP A 172 -1.31 11.34 -2.95
CA ASP A 172 -0.06 12.11 -2.81
C ASP A 172 -0.29 13.39 -2.02
N ALA A 173 -1.34 14.14 -2.35
CA ALA A 173 -1.66 15.41 -1.67
C ALA A 173 -2.02 15.23 -0.19
N LEU A 174 -2.54 14.06 0.20
CA LEU A 174 -2.78 13.71 1.60
C LEU A 174 -1.51 13.25 2.31
N ALA A 175 -0.66 12.48 1.63
CA ALA A 175 0.58 11.93 2.19
C ALA A 175 1.69 12.97 2.40
N THR A 176 1.57 14.16 1.80
CA THR A 176 2.53 15.28 1.96
C THR A 176 2.11 16.35 2.98
N LYS A 177 0.92 16.23 3.59
CA LYS A 177 0.38 17.22 4.54
C LYS A 177 0.61 16.84 5.99
#